data_AF-A0A9W7YF24-F1
#
_entry.id   AF-A0A9W7YF24-F1
#
_cell.length_a   1.000
_cell.length_b   1.000
_cell.length_c   1.000
_cell.angle_alpha   90.00
_cell.angle_beta   90.00
_cell.angle_gamma   90.00
#
_symmetry.space_group_name_H-M   'P 1'
#
loop_
_entity.id
_entity.type
_entity.pdbx_description
1 polymer ?
#
loop_
_entity_poly.entity_id
_entity_poly.type
_entity_poly.pdbx_seq_one_letter_code
_entity_poly.pdbx_strand_id
1 'polypeptide(L)'
;LLNCVRVLARLIPFVYEARSDGSTIEDIVLWTQRPRPGSGADYSLGKQLVSATIDLLFTSGFTVPQATVGEDTAVRYTIWENGVGQTSSLGSSKENVSNRIEVLRLLLVLCCKTMYVPPARSVAIANRALHTIAYNANKKMVLCLLCSLLNTSLKEHSQGWAIPYRNSTAINPADELTLHAMQALFIMLEYQTPATKGGQSSDAGSDATSAEESNANTPSMVLVTGTETGTQNLFRVFVSKLHRQQEFDYLIGNIMRLLEETMRSNLSILASVTKQPTRHVMPQEATILLWLLLENNSLFKEYVVDHNRSLRLFSVLLYFMLNGYTDPAQSGMVRTISHILHYLSEDGQFATRLMQPFDQSILPSQMRIVDASLTHADFMINTAFTLLCSSKPYLVPVYSNLLLLVRNVSPYLTQISQMTADKLLSLFDIISSPAFVISEPYHVRWLIYLIEVFDYVVHYRAIDNPHLMYSMVKARSCFVRLKAFDLDKAKGELAALREKKSKSDATRTIGSLGAKADAASVTPVPSLATLKPDDSSEGAASPALSDKARGKRPDPGPA
;
A
#
# COMPACT_ATOMS: atom_id res chain seq x y z
N LEU A 1 12.22 33.27 -8.78
CA LEU A 1 11.61 31.99 -9.24
C LEU A 1 11.14 31.11 -8.08
N LEU A 2 12.02 30.62 -7.20
CA LEU A 2 11.66 29.72 -6.09
C LEU A 2 10.54 30.26 -5.18
N ASN A 3 10.55 31.57 -4.88
CA ASN A 3 9.47 32.20 -4.12
C ASN A 3 8.11 32.11 -4.83
N CYS A 4 8.07 32.23 -6.16
CA CYS A 4 6.85 32.05 -6.94
C CYS A 4 6.32 30.62 -6.83
N VAL A 5 7.21 29.61 -6.91
CA VAL A 5 6.86 28.20 -6.72
C VAL A 5 6.23 27.98 -5.35
N ARG A 6 6.86 28.49 -4.29
CA ARG A 6 6.37 28.38 -2.91
C ARG A 6 5.03 29.09 -2.68
N VAL A 7 4.82 30.25 -3.29
CA VAL A 7 3.56 30.98 -3.20
C VAL A 7 2.45 30.22 -3.92
N LEU A 8 2.70 29.75 -5.14
CA LEU A 8 1.72 28.98 -5.91
C LEU A 8 1.36 27.67 -5.21
N ALA A 9 2.32 26.95 -4.63
CA ALA A 9 2.06 25.72 -3.89
C ALA A 9 1.13 25.93 -2.68
N ARG A 10 1.07 27.16 -2.13
CA ARG A 10 0.13 27.51 -1.06
C ARG A 10 -1.20 28.04 -1.56
N LEU A 11 -1.23 28.69 -2.73
CA LEU A 11 -2.43 29.31 -3.28
C LEU A 11 -3.34 28.34 -4.04
N ILE A 12 -2.77 27.39 -4.78
CA ILE A 12 -3.54 26.44 -5.60
C ILE A 12 -4.58 25.61 -4.79
N PRO A 13 -4.30 25.15 -3.56
CA PRO A 13 -5.32 24.52 -2.70
C PRO A 13 -6.61 25.35 -2.59
N PHE A 14 -6.50 26.65 -2.35
CA PHE A 14 -7.66 27.56 -2.26
C PHE A 14 -8.36 27.78 -3.60
N VAL A 15 -7.68 27.55 -4.73
CA VAL A 15 -8.28 27.60 -6.07
C VAL A 15 -9.16 26.37 -6.32
N TYR A 16 -8.84 25.23 -5.68
CA TYR A 16 -9.59 23.97 -5.81
C TYR A 16 -10.76 23.84 -4.84
N GLU A 17 -10.75 24.58 -3.73
CA GLU A 17 -11.87 24.66 -2.79
C GLU A 17 -13.12 25.20 -3.49
N ALA A 18 -14.21 24.43 -3.39
CA ALA A 18 -15.50 24.86 -3.91
C ALA A 18 -16.03 26.01 -3.05
N ARG A 19 -16.55 27.05 -3.70
CA ARG A 19 -17.26 28.13 -3.02
C ARG A 19 -18.66 27.66 -2.60
N SER A 20 -19.25 28.30 -1.59
CA SER A 20 -20.60 28.01 -1.11
C SER A 20 -21.69 28.17 -2.19
N ASP A 21 -21.40 28.92 -3.24
CA ASP A 21 -22.25 29.16 -4.41
C ASP A 21 -22.14 28.05 -5.49
N GLY A 22 -21.29 27.03 -5.28
CA GLY A 22 -21.08 25.93 -6.22
C GLY A 22 -20.16 26.26 -7.40
N SER A 23 -19.62 27.48 -7.48
CA SER A 23 -18.69 27.88 -8.54
C SER A 23 -17.26 27.40 -8.25
N THR A 24 -16.56 26.99 -9.32
CA THR A 24 -15.18 26.47 -9.28
C THR A 24 -14.21 27.53 -9.84
N ILE A 25 -13.50 28.23 -8.94
CA ILE A 25 -12.52 29.27 -9.31
C ILE A 25 -11.48 28.73 -10.30
N GLU A 26 -11.09 27.45 -10.16
CA GLU A 26 -10.13 26.80 -11.05
C GLU A 26 -10.52 26.87 -12.53
N ASP A 27 -11.80 26.75 -12.87
CA ASP A 27 -12.24 26.71 -14.27
C ASP A 27 -12.01 28.07 -14.93
N ILE A 28 -12.30 29.13 -14.19
CA ILE A 28 -12.12 30.52 -14.63
C ILE A 28 -10.63 30.88 -14.71
N VAL A 29 -9.87 30.55 -13.67
CA VAL A 29 -8.48 31.00 -13.53
C VAL A 29 -7.52 30.14 -14.34
N LEU A 30 -7.63 28.81 -14.23
CA LEU A 30 -6.66 27.89 -14.80
C LEU A 30 -7.09 27.39 -16.17
N TRP A 31 -8.35 26.99 -16.34
CA TRP A 31 -8.74 26.18 -17.48
C TRP A 31 -9.47 26.92 -18.61
N THR A 32 -9.87 28.17 -18.37
CA THR A 32 -10.46 29.03 -19.40
C THR A 32 -9.47 29.27 -20.53
N GLN A 33 -9.92 29.06 -21.76
CA GLN A 33 -9.14 29.33 -22.97
C GLN A 33 -9.00 30.84 -23.17
N ARG A 34 -7.78 31.28 -23.45
CA ARG A 34 -7.43 32.68 -23.70
C ARG A 34 -6.63 32.77 -24.99
N PRO A 35 -6.82 33.81 -25.81
CA PRO A 35 -6.04 33.98 -27.03
C PRO A 35 -4.59 34.29 -26.68
N ARG A 36 -3.64 33.55 -27.28
CA ARG A 36 -2.21 33.79 -27.07
C ARG A 36 -1.76 35.04 -27.84
N PRO A 37 -1.12 36.02 -27.18
CA PRO A 37 -0.60 37.20 -27.87
C PRO A 37 0.39 36.78 -28.97
N GLY A 38 0.16 37.23 -30.20
CA GLY A 38 1.07 37.06 -31.35
C GLY A 38 0.99 35.74 -32.12
N SER A 39 0.30 34.70 -31.61
CA SER A 39 0.20 33.38 -32.28
C SER A 39 -1.22 33.04 -32.77
N GLY A 40 -2.26 33.71 -32.25
CA GLY A 40 -3.66 33.41 -32.58
C GLY A 40 -4.20 32.08 -32.03
N ALA A 41 -3.34 31.21 -31.47
CA ALA A 41 -3.75 29.97 -30.83
C ALA A 41 -4.28 30.21 -29.42
N ASP A 42 -5.31 29.47 -29.01
CA ASP A 42 -5.81 29.50 -27.64
C ASP A 42 -4.86 28.77 -26.67
N TYR A 43 -4.81 29.25 -25.44
CA TYR A 43 -4.10 28.62 -24.34
C TYR A 43 -4.90 28.65 -23.04
N SER A 44 -4.65 27.67 -22.17
CA SER A 44 -5.12 27.71 -20.78
C SER A 44 -3.94 27.89 -19.82
N LEU A 45 -4.14 28.72 -18.79
CA LEU A 45 -3.10 29.03 -17.81
C LEU A 45 -2.66 27.78 -17.03
N GLY A 46 -3.60 26.89 -16.71
CA GLY A 46 -3.34 25.63 -16.02
C GLY A 46 -2.42 24.72 -16.82
N LYS A 47 -2.64 24.57 -18.13
CA LYS A 47 -1.77 23.77 -19.00
C LYS A 47 -0.37 24.37 -19.08
N GLN A 48 -0.25 25.69 -19.20
CA GLN A 48 1.04 26.37 -19.20
C GLN A 48 1.76 26.26 -17.85
N LEU A 49 1.04 26.37 -16.74
CA LEU A 49 1.58 26.26 -15.39
C LEU A 49 2.11 24.85 -15.11
N VAL A 50 1.38 23.81 -15.52
CA VAL A 50 1.85 22.42 -15.45
C VAL A 50 3.11 22.23 -16.32
N SER A 51 3.09 22.70 -17.57
CA SER A 51 4.25 22.60 -18.47
C SER A 51 5.48 23.31 -17.88
N ALA A 52 5.33 24.55 -17.42
CA ALA A 52 6.41 25.32 -16.82
C ALA A 52 6.94 24.66 -15.54
N THR A 53 6.07 24.09 -14.72
CA THR A 53 6.48 23.35 -13.50
C THR A 53 7.32 22.13 -13.85
N ILE A 54 6.97 21.40 -14.91
CA ILE A 54 7.79 20.29 -15.43
C ILE A 54 9.11 20.82 -16.00
N ASP A 55 9.10 21.90 -16.77
CA ASP A 55 10.33 22.47 -17.31
C ASP A 55 11.29 22.93 -16.21
N LEU A 56 10.74 23.47 -15.11
CA LEU A 56 11.50 23.81 -13.90
C LEU A 56 12.17 22.60 -13.25
N LEU A 57 11.59 21.41 -13.35
CA LEU A 57 12.21 20.16 -12.88
C LEU A 57 13.46 19.79 -13.68
N PHE A 58 13.63 20.34 -14.88
CA PHE A 58 14.73 20.04 -15.80
C PHE A 58 15.51 21.30 -16.24
N THR A 59 15.47 22.36 -15.44
CA THR A 59 16.14 23.63 -15.74
C THR A 59 17.60 23.62 -15.26
N SER A 60 18.53 23.93 -16.17
CA SER A 60 19.96 24.01 -15.90
C SER A 60 20.28 25.11 -14.89
N GLY A 61 21.15 24.82 -13.93
CA GLY A 61 21.52 25.71 -12.84
C GLY A 61 20.45 25.95 -11.78
N PHE A 62 19.25 25.39 -11.95
CA PHE A 62 18.17 25.48 -10.95
C PHE A 62 17.95 24.13 -10.27
N THR A 63 17.40 23.15 -10.99
CA THR A 63 17.19 21.78 -10.50
C THR A 63 18.19 20.78 -11.07
N VAL A 64 18.93 21.15 -12.13
CA VAL A 64 19.97 20.33 -12.76
C VAL A 64 21.31 21.09 -12.70
N PRO A 65 22.47 20.44 -12.50
CA PRO A 65 23.77 21.12 -12.43
C PRO A 65 24.14 21.90 -13.72
N GLN A 66 24.74 23.08 -13.58
CA GLN A 66 25.14 23.93 -14.72
C GLN A 66 26.16 23.25 -15.67
N ALA A 67 27.11 22.49 -15.12
CA ALA A 67 28.22 21.88 -15.87
C ALA A 67 27.81 20.78 -16.87
N THR A 68 26.53 20.42 -16.93
CA THR A 68 26.00 19.42 -17.89
C THR A 68 25.50 20.04 -19.20
N VAL A 69 25.70 21.34 -19.41
CA VAL A 69 25.00 22.11 -20.45
C VAL A 69 25.98 22.95 -21.28
N GLY A 70 25.90 22.81 -22.62
CA GLY A 70 26.43 23.81 -23.56
C GLY A 70 25.50 25.04 -23.59
N GLU A 71 26.06 26.23 -23.79
CA GLU A 71 25.54 27.54 -23.36
C GLU A 71 24.11 27.94 -23.82
N ASP A 72 23.45 27.23 -24.72
CA ASP A 72 22.28 27.75 -25.47
C ASP A 72 20.88 27.27 -25.03
N THR A 73 20.71 26.24 -24.19
CA THR A 73 19.36 25.74 -23.80
C THR A 73 19.12 25.70 -22.29
N ALA A 74 18.15 26.48 -21.81
CA ALA A 74 17.78 26.57 -20.39
C ALA A 74 17.12 25.30 -19.81
N VAL A 75 16.34 24.56 -20.61
CA VAL A 75 15.60 23.36 -20.19
C VAL A 75 16.08 22.15 -20.98
N ARG A 76 16.47 21.07 -20.27
CA ARG A 76 16.89 19.82 -20.91
C ARG A 76 16.40 18.62 -20.13
N TYR A 77 15.50 17.84 -20.74
CA TYR A 77 15.00 16.59 -20.16
C TYR A 77 16.13 15.54 -20.08
N THR A 78 16.61 15.29 -18.85
CA THR A 78 17.67 14.33 -18.48
C THR A 78 17.27 13.59 -17.21
N ILE A 79 17.74 12.35 -17.02
CA ILE A 79 17.39 11.55 -15.83
C ILE A 79 18.27 11.98 -14.66
N TRP A 80 17.70 12.23 -13.48
CA TRP A 80 18.45 12.81 -12.34
C TRP A 80 19.43 11.82 -11.69
N GLU A 81 19.00 10.59 -11.51
CA GLU A 81 19.69 9.56 -10.73
C GLU A 81 19.92 8.30 -11.56
N ASN A 82 20.96 7.54 -11.23
CA ASN A 82 21.26 6.27 -11.89
C ASN A 82 20.24 5.18 -11.50
N GLY A 83 19.98 4.26 -12.43
CA GLY A 83 18.99 3.21 -12.30
C GLY A 83 18.39 2.87 -13.66
N VAL A 84 17.06 2.87 -13.73
CA VAL A 84 16.32 2.65 -14.98
C VAL A 84 16.61 3.78 -15.97
N GLY A 85 16.94 3.41 -17.22
CA GLY A 85 17.19 4.38 -18.29
C GLY A 85 18.52 5.16 -18.23
N GLN A 86 19.29 5.09 -17.14
CA GLN A 86 20.57 5.79 -17.02
C GLN A 86 21.54 5.10 -16.06
N THR A 87 22.79 4.90 -16.46
CA THR A 87 23.81 4.17 -15.67
C THR A 87 24.66 5.08 -14.77
N SER A 88 24.78 6.37 -15.08
CA SER A 88 25.52 7.36 -14.29
C SER A 88 24.61 8.46 -13.75
N SER A 89 24.91 9.00 -12.58
CA SER A 89 24.19 10.15 -12.02
C SER A 89 24.84 11.46 -12.48
N LEU A 90 24.04 12.53 -12.64
CA LEU A 90 24.55 13.85 -13.05
C LEU A 90 25.30 14.58 -11.91
N GLY A 91 25.32 14.02 -10.71
CA GLY A 91 25.61 14.77 -9.48
C GLY A 91 24.48 15.75 -9.16
N SER A 92 24.31 16.11 -7.89
CA SER A 92 23.30 17.10 -7.48
C SER A 92 23.80 17.88 -6.29
N SER A 93 23.76 19.21 -6.37
CA SER A 93 24.05 20.06 -5.21
C SER A 93 22.89 20.02 -4.21
N LYS A 94 23.14 20.41 -2.96
CA LYS A 94 22.07 20.57 -1.95
C LYS A 94 20.98 21.54 -2.41
N GLU A 95 21.36 22.57 -3.16
CA GLU A 95 20.44 23.56 -3.71
C GLU A 95 19.58 22.97 -4.83
N ASN A 96 20.15 22.15 -5.72
CA ASN A 96 19.37 21.44 -6.73
C ASN A 96 18.31 20.52 -6.09
N VAL A 97 18.70 19.78 -5.05
CA VAL A 97 17.78 18.92 -4.28
C VAL A 97 16.67 19.76 -3.65
N SER A 98 17.02 20.87 -2.97
CA SER A 98 16.04 21.76 -2.35
C SER A 98 15.05 22.35 -3.36
N ASN A 99 15.55 22.78 -4.53
CA ASN A 99 14.70 23.30 -5.60
C ASN A 99 13.78 22.22 -6.18
N ARG A 100 14.27 20.98 -6.38
CA ARG A 100 13.44 19.85 -6.84
C ARG A 100 12.30 19.56 -5.88
N ILE A 101 12.54 19.59 -4.57
CA ILE A 101 11.49 19.36 -3.55
C ILE A 101 10.37 20.38 -3.72
N GLU A 102 10.70 21.68 -3.80
CA GLU A 102 9.69 22.74 -3.91
C GLU A 102 8.91 22.67 -5.22
N VAL A 103 9.59 22.34 -6.32
CA VAL A 103 8.94 22.20 -7.64
C VAL A 103 8.06 20.95 -7.70
N LEU A 104 8.50 19.81 -7.16
CA LEU A 104 7.68 18.61 -7.04
C LEU A 104 6.47 18.84 -6.13
N ARG A 105 6.63 19.58 -5.03
CA ARG A 105 5.53 19.98 -4.15
C ARG A 105 4.49 20.79 -4.91
N LEU A 106 4.91 21.76 -5.72
CA LEU A 106 4.00 22.49 -6.60
C LEU A 106 3.32 21.55 -7.62
N LEU A 107 4.06 20.63 -8.23
CA LEU A 107 3.49 19.67 -9.20
C LEU A 107 2.42 18.78 -8.57
N LEU A 108 2.67 18.26 -7.38
CA LEU A 108 1.71 17.47 -6.59
C LEU A 108 0.48 18.29 -6.24
N VAL A 109 0.67 19.53 -5.79
CA VAL A 109 -0.42 20.45 -5.48
C VAL A 109 -1.24 20.77 -6.74
N LEU A 110 -0.63 20.96 -7.91
CA LEU A 110 -1.38 21.12 -9.16
C LEU A 110 -2.20 19.87 -9.49
N CYS A 111 -1.77 18.69 -9.05
CA CYS A 111 -2.46 17.43 -9.28
C CYS A 111 -3.46 17.05 -8.19
N CYS A 112 -3.64 17.82 -7.11
CA CYS A 112 -4.42 17.38 -5.94
C CYS A 112 -5.94 17.62 -6.00
N LYS A 113 -6.49 18.05 -7.14
CA LYS A 113 -7.92 18.37 -7.27
C LYS A 113 -8.86 17.27 -6.77
N THR A 114 -8.47 16.01 -6.95
CA THR A 114 -9.25 14.84 -6.51
C THR A 114 -9.48 14.80 -5.01
N MET A 115 -8.63 15.43 -4.19
CA MET A 115 -8.81 15.54 -2.74
C MET A 115 -9.96 16.48 -2.33
N TYR A 116 -10.37 17.38 -3.22
CA TYR A 116 -11.45 18.35 -3.01
C TYR A 116 -12.78 17.88 -3.61
N VAL A 117 -12.84 16.64 -4.10
CA VAL A 117 -14.03 16.04 -4.69
C VAL A 117 -14.45 14.84 -3.84
N PRO A 118 -15.75 14.70 -3.50
CA PRO A 118 -16.22 13.51 -2.79
C PRO A 118 -15.86 12.21 -3.52
N PRO A 119 -15.49 11.12 -2.82
CA PRO A 119 -15.05 9.87 -3.47
C PRO A 119 -16.04 9.31 -4.50
N ALA A 120 -17.35 9.49 -4.31
CA ALA A 120 -18.37 9.04 -5.25
C ALA A 120 -18.31 9.76 -6.62
N ARG A 121 -17.68 10.93 -6.70
CA ARG A 121 -17.56 11.76 -7.91
C ARG A 121 -16.15 11.83 -8.47
N SER A 122 -15.13 11.41 -7.72
CA SER A 122 -13.73 11.55 -8.11
C SER A 122 -13.38 10.75 -9.38
N VAL A 123 -14.03 9.60 -9.58
CA VAL A 123 -13.84 8.75 -10.77
C VAL A 123 -14.48 9.37 -12.02
N ALA A 124 -15.53 10.18 -11.86
CA ALA A 124 -16.26 10.79 -12.97
C ALA A 124 -15.63 12.10 -13.46
N ILE A 125 -14.81 12.76 -12.64
CA ILE A 125 -14.24 14.08 -12.95
C ILE A 125 -12.77 13.94 -13.31
N ALA A 126 -12.43 14.27 -14.56
CA ALA A 126 -11.06 14.22 -15.02
C ALA A 126 -10.19 15.28 -14.33
N ASN A 127 -9.09 14.85 -13.72
CA ASN A 127 -8.05 15.76 -13.26
C ASN A 127 -7.24 16.30 -14.45
N ARG A 128 -7.54 17.53 -14.87
CA ARG A 128 -6.95 18.14 -16.08
C ARG A 128 -5.43 18.33 -15.99
N ALA A 129 -4.89 18.55 -14.78
CA ALA A 129 -3.45 18.63 -14.57
C ALA A 129 -2.81 17.27 -14.81
N LEU A 130 -3.26 16.20 -14.13
CA LEU A 130 -2.77 14.84 -14.35
C LEU A 130 -2.94 14.40 -15.81
N HIS A 131 -4.05 14.74 -16.45
CA HIS A 131 -4.27 14.45 -17.87
C HIS A 131 -3.21 15.09 -18.77
N THR A 132 -2.88 16.36 -18.53
CA THR A 132 -1.85 17.10 -19.26
C THR A 132 -0.46 16.47 -19.13
N ILE A 133 -0.18 15.82 -18.00
CA ILE A 133 1.11 15.15 -17.74
C ILE A 133 1.12 13.75 -18.36
N ALA A 134 0.11 12.93 -18.06
CA ALA A 134 0.04 11.53 -18.45
C ALA A 134 -0.17 11.32 -19.97
N TYR A 135 -0.82 12.26 -20.65
CA TYR A 135 -1.13 12.20 -22.08
C TYR A 135 -0.36 13.27 -22.88
N ASN A 136 0.83 13.65 -22.40
CA ASN A 136 1.63 14.69 -23.03
C ASN A 136 2.21 14.25 -24.39
N ALA A 137 2.21 15.14 -25.39
CA ALA A 137 2.80 14.83 -26.70
C ALA A 137 4.33 14.64 -26.65
N ASN A 138 5.02 15.25 -25.70
CA ASN A 138 6.47 15.15 -25.55
C ASN A 138 6.86 13.86 -24.80
N LYS A 139 6.95 12.76 -25.56
CA LYS A 139 7.35 11.43 -25.05
C LYS A 139 8.69 11.43 -24.31
N LYS A 140 9.67 12.22 -24.78
CA LYS A 140 11.00 12.32 -24.15
C LYS A 140 10.88 12.93 -22.75
N MET A 141 10.12 14.00 -22.60
CA MET A 141 9.87 14.62 -21.29
C MET A 141 9.26 13.61 -20.32
N VAL A 142 8.20 12.90 -20.75
CA VAL A 142 7.50 11.94 -19.87
C VAL A 142 8.43 10.80 -19.45
N LEU A 143 9.23 10.28 -20.38
CA LEU A 143 10.22 9.25 -20.08
C LEU A 143 11.26 9.73 -19.06
N CYS A 144 11.84 10.92 -19.27
CA CYS A 144 12.81 11.49 -18.34
C CYS A 144 12.20 11.76 -16.96
N LEU A 145 10.95 12.24 -16.90
CA LEU A 145 10.23 12.43 -15.65
C LEU A 145 9.97 11.11 -14.93
N LEU A 146 9.46 10.09 -15.62
CA LEU A 146 9.26 8.75 -15.06
C LEU A 146 10.55 8.17 -14.49
N CYS A 147 11.63 8.13 -15.27
CA CYS A 147 12.91 7.56 -14.83
C CYS A 147 13.52 8.38 -13.67
N SER A 148 13.43 9.70 -13.71
CA SER A 148 13.88 10.56 -12.61
C SER A 148 13.13 10.27 -11.32
N LEU A 149 11.80 10.15 -11.36
CA LEU A 149 10.99 9.84 -10.19
C LEU A 149 11.31 8.43 -9.67
N LEU A 150 11.29 7.42 -10.54
CA LEU A 150 11.54 6.02 -10.21
C LEU A 150 12.92 5.79 -9.58
N ASN A 151 13.98 6.34 -10.19
CA ASN A 151 15.34 6.17 -9.69
C ASN A 151 15.54 6.94 -8.37
N THR A 152 14.94 8.13 -8.23
CA THR A 152 15.00 8.88 -6.97
C THR A 152 14.27 8.13 -5.85
N SER A 153 13.10 7.55 -6.13
CA SER A 153 12.34 6.75 -5.18
C SER A 153 13.12 5.52 -4.66
N LEU A 154 13.96 4.92 -5.49
CA LEU A 154 14.70 3.69 -5.15
C LEU A 154 16.15 3.94 -4.73
N LYS A 155 16.61 5.19 -4.74
CA LYS A 155 17.98 5.56 -4.46
C LYS A 155 18.39 5.17 -3.04
N GLU A 156 19.62 4.66 -2.92
CA GLU A 156 20.24 4.42 -1.64
C GLU A 156 20.70 5.72 -0.98
N HIS A 157 20.14 6.01 0.17
CA HIS A 157 20.65 7.04 1.07
C HIS A 157 21.47 6.36 2.16
N SER A 158 22.74 6.07 1.88
CA SER A 158 23.68 5.63 2.92
C SER A 158 24.03 6.84 3.77
N GLN A 159 23.34 7.00 4.89
CA GLN A 159 23.84 7.82 5.99
C GLN A 159 24.84 6.93 6.73
N GLY A 160 26.14 7.28 6.68
CA GLY A 160 27.17 6.58 7.47
C GLY A 160 26.75 6.50 8.95
N TRP A 161 27.28 5.49 9.67
CA TRP A 161 26.98 5.17 11.08
C TRP A 161 26.35 6.34 11.86
N ALA A 162 25.02 6.35 11.95
CA ALA A 162 24.30 7.37 12.70
C ALA A 162 24.66 7.21 14.18
N ILE A 163 25.31 8.22 14.76
CA ILE A 163 25.58 8.26 16.20
C ILE A 163 24.22 8.38 16.90
N PRO A 164 23.86 7.44 17.80
CA PRO A 164 22.51 7.30 18.39
C PRO A 164 22.07 8.44 19.32
N TYR A 165 22.82 9.54 19.41
CA TYR A 165 22.50 10.71 20.25
C TYR A 165 22.14 11.97 19.46
N ARG A 166 22.05 11.88 18.13
CA ARG A 166 21.70 13.04 17.32
C ARG A 166 20.18 13.23 17.30
N ASN A 167 19.66 14.02 18.25
CA ASN A 167 18.27 14.48 18.31
C ASN A 167 17.95 15.49 17.18
N SER A 168 18.26 15.17 15.92
CA SER A 168 17.89 16.01 14.79
C SER A 168 16.48 15.63 14.34
N THR A 169 15.49 16.40 14.78
CA THR A 169 14.12 16.38 14.25
C THR A 169 14.02 16.86 12.80
N ALA A 170 15.12 17.38 12.22
CA ALA A 170 15.15 17.82 10.84
C ALA A 170 15.08 16.61 9.88
N ILE A 171 14.01 16.55 9.10
CA ILE A 171 13.83 15.60 7.99
C ILE A 171 15.02 15.76 7.03
N ASN A 172 15.68 14.65 6.71
CA ASN A 172 16.73 14.64 5.71
C ASN A 172 16.10 15.05 4.35
N PRO A 173 16.58 16.11 3.68
CA PRO A 173 15.99 16.58 2.43
C PRO A 173 15.99 15.51 1.33
N ALA A 174 16.89 14.54 1.40
CA ALA A 174 16.89 13.41 0.47
C ALA A 174 15.71 12.45 0.69
N ASP A 175 15.32 12.23 1.95
CA ASP A 175 14.14 11.42 2.28
C ASP A 175 12.86 12.17 1.88
N GLU A 176 12.82 13.49 2.07
CA GLU A 176 11.71 14.33 1.61
C GLU A 176 11.56 14.29 0.09
N LEU A 177 12.66 14.42 -0.66
CA LEU A 177 12.65 14.31 -2.12
C LEU A 177 12.15 12.93 -2.58
N THR A 178 12.60 11.87 -1.91
CA THR A 178 12.19 10.48 -2.18
C THR A 178 10.68 10.32 -2.02
N LEU A 179 10.10 10.88 -0.95
CA LEU A 179 8.67 10.85 -0.69
C LEU A 179 7.87 11.54 -1.80
N HIS A 180 8.24 12.79 -2.11
CA HIS A 180 7.53 13.56 -3.14
C HIS A 180 7.68 12.88 -4.51
N ALA A 181 8.82 12.25 -4.79
CA ALA A 181 9.03 11.49 -6.02
C ALA A 181 8.12 10.25 -6.09
N MET A 182 7.99 9.48 -5.01
CA MET A 182 7.08 8.34 -4.92
C MET A 182 5.62 8.77 -5.09
N GLN A 183 5.19 9.80 -4.36
CA GLN A 183 3.84 10.34 -4.46
C GLN A 183 3.51 10.78 -5.88
N ALA A 184 4.43 11.51 -6.53
CA ALA A 184 4.25 11.96 -7.91
C ALA A 184 4.18 10.78 -8.88
N LEU A 185 5.05 9.78 -8.69
CA LEU A 185 5.06 8.55 -9.49
C LEU A 185 3.73 7.80 -9.38
N PHE A 186 3.20 7.63 -8.17
CA PHE A 186 1.97 6.88 -7.93
C PHE A 186 0.77 7.55 -8.58
N ILE A 187 0.56 8.85 -8.36
CA ILE A 187 -0.58 9.55 -8.94
C ILE A 187 -0.50 9.59 -10.48
N MET A 188 0.69 9.63 -11.07
CA MET A 188 0.87 9.62 -12.52
C MET A 188 0.63 8.23 -13.12
N LEU A 189 1.05 7.16 -12.45
CA LEU A 189 0.82 5.78 -12.87
C LEU A 189 -0.65 5.35 -12.69
N GLU A 190 -1.28 5.74 -11.58
CA GLU A 190 -2.66 5.36 -11.29
C GLU A 190 -3.69 6.16 -12.10
N TYR A 191 -3.32 7.33 -12.62
CA TYR A 191 -4.26 8.20 -13.32
C TYR A 191 -4.94 7.50 -14.50
N GLN A 192 -6.27 7.45 -14.42
CA GLN A 192 -7.18 6.95 -15.45
C GLN A 192 -8.13 8.08 -15.85
N THR A 193 -8.49 8.09 -17.13
CA THR A 193 -9.47 9.05 -17.65
C THR A 193 -10.88 8.51 -17.35
N PRO A 194 -11.84 9.33 -16.92
CA PRO A 194 -13.22 8.89 -16.76
C PRO A 194 -13.75 8.31 -18.08
N ALA A 195 -14.55 7.25 -17.99
CA ALA A 195 -15.28 6.75 -19.15
C ALA A 195 -16.24 7.83 -19.64
N THR A 196 -15.99 8.40 -20.81
CA THR A 196 -16.98 9.23 -21.48
C THR A 196 -18.12 8.31 -21.90
N LYS A 197 -19.34 8.57 -21.41
CA LYS A 197 -20.55 7.95 -21.98
C LYS A 197 -20.57 8.39 -23.44
N GLY A 198 -20.49 7.41 -24.35
CA GLY A 198 -20.26 7.62 -25.77
C GLY A 198 -21.04 8.81 -26.34
N GLY A 199 -20.33 9.64 -27.09
CA GLY A 199 -20.91 10.75 -27.82
C GLY A 199 -22.15 10.31 -28.61
N GLN A 200 -23.25 11.02 -28.39
CA GLN A 200 -24.34 11.11 -29.35
C GLN A 200 -23.78 11.67 -30.64
N SER A 201 -23.49 10.79 -31.61
CA SER A 201 -23.48 11.18 -33.01
C SER A 201 -24.93 11.45 -33.42
N SER A 202 -25.25 12.73 -33.64
CA SER A 202 -26.49 13.15 -34.28
C SER A 202 -26.50 12.74 -35.76
N ASP A 203 -27.58 12.07 -36.17
CA ASP A 203 -28.08 11.81 -37.53
C ASP A 203 -27.22 10.92 -38.46
N ALA A 204 -27.75 9.90 -39.18
CA ALA A 204 -29.12 9.54 -39.54
C ALA A 204 -29.28 8.04 -39.90
N GLY A 205 -30.48 7.47 -39.67
CA GLY A 205 -31.09 6.49 -40.58
C GLY A 205 -31.11 4.99 -40.21
N SER A 206 -32.35 4.50 -39.99
CA SER A 206 -32.91 3.14 -40.21
C SER A 206 -32.76 2.03 -39.15
N ASP A 207 -33.92 1.75 -38.51
CA ASP A 207 -34.55 0.45 -38.22
C ASP A 207 -33.68 -0.80 -38.06
N ALA A 208 -33.71 -1.42 -36.88
CA ALA A 208 -34.57 -2.58 -36.61
C ALA A 208 -34.26 -3.23 -35.25
N THR A 209 -35.32 -3.78 -34.68
CA THR A 209 -35.54 -4.46 -33.39
C THR A 209 -34.71 -5.73 -33.15
N SER A 210 -34.21 -5.90 -31.92
CA SER A 210 -34.41 -7.11 -31.10
C SER A 210 -33.85 -6.94 -29.69
N ALA A 211 -34.69 -7.22 -28.69
CA ALA A 211 -34.38 -7.19 -27.27
C ALA A 211 -33.75 -8.52 -26.81
N GLU A 212 -32.66 -8.45 -26.06
CA GLU A 212 -32.24 -9.50 -25.12
C GLU A 212 -31.75 -8.84 -23.81
N GLU A 213 -32.53 -9.04 -22.75
CA GLU A 213 -32.21 -8.67 -21.38
C GLU A 213 -31.17 -9.64 -20.81
N SER A 214 -29.98 -9.14 -20.47
CA SER A 214 -29.04 -9.84 -19.60
C SER A 214 -28.81 -9.03 -18.31
N ASN A 215 -29.42 -9.55 -17.24
CA ASN A 215 -29.21 -9.12 -15.87
C ASN A 215 -27.78 -9.47 -15.42
N ALA A 216 -26.94 -8.46 -15.17
CA ALA A 216 -25.63 -8.64 -14.56
C ALA A 216 -25.38 -7.60 -13.46
N ASN A 217 -26.01 -7.80 -12.30
CA ASN A 217 -25.57 -7.16 -11.05
C ASN A 217 -24.38 -7.94 -10.46
N THR A 218 -23.20 -7.63 -10.97
CA THR A 218 -21.91 -7.92 -10.33
C THR A 218 -21.00 -6.73 -10.61
N PRO A 219 -20.47 -6.03 -9.58
CA PRO A 219 -19.46 -5.00 -9.82
C PRO A 219 -18.13 -5.71 -10.08
N SER A 220 -18.00 -6.28 -11.27
CA SER A 220 -16.71 -6.69 -11.80
C SER A 220 -15.99 -5.42 -12.23
N MET A 221 -14.90 -5.07 -11.54
CA MET A 221 -13.95 -4.05 -12.00
C MET A 221 -13.27 -4.57 -13.27
N VAL A 222 -13.97 -4.49 -14.39
CA VAL A 222 -13.36 -4.63 -15.71
C VAL A 222 -12.66 -3.30 -16.00
N LEU A 223 -11.33 -3.34 -15.94
CA LEU A 223 -10.41 -2.27 -16.32
C LEU A 223 -10.63 -1.89 -17.78
N VAL A 224 -11.44 -0.87 -18.05
CA VAL A 224 -11.54 -0.26 -19.38
C VAL A 224 -10.43 0.77 -19.55
N THR A 225 -9.35 0.35 -20.21
CA THR A 225 -8.15 1.15 -20.50
C THR A 225 -8.27 1.93 -21.83
N GLY A 226 -9.38 2.63 -22.06
CA GLY A 226 -9.61 3.37 -23.31
C GLY A 226 -10.21 4.74 -23.10
N THR A 227 -9.50 5.79 -23.55
CA THR A 227 -10.12 7.09 -23.88
C THR A 227 -10.75 7.00 -25.27
N GLU A 228 -11.75 7.83 -25.57
CA GLU A 228 -12.37 7.97 -26.91
C GLU A 228 -11.35 8.28 -28.04
N THR A 229 -10.13 8.68 -27.70
CA THR A 229 -9.05 8.99 -28.67
C THR A 229 -8.05 7.84 -28.88
N GLY A 230 -8.22 6.69 -28.20
CA GLY A 230 -7.24 5.59 -28.24
C GLY A 230 -5.88 5.93 -27.62
N THR A 231 -5.76 7.09 -26.95
CA THR A 231 -4.53 7.48 -26.26
C THR A 231 -4.43 6.78 -24.91
N GLN A 232 -3.24 6.28 -24.59
CA GLN A 232 -2.92 5.59 -23.34
C GLN A 232 -2.07 6.49 -22.44
N ASN A 233 -2.18 6.30 -21.12
CA ASN A 233 -1.30 6.93 -20.14
C ASN A 233 0.17 6.55 -20.43
N LEU A 234 0.99 7.53 -20.82
CA LEU A 234 2.36 7.29 -21.26
C LEU A 234 3.27 6.75 -20.14
N PHE A 235 2.99 7.04 -18.87
CA PHE A 235 3.74 6.45 -17.75
C PHE A 235 3.55 4.94 -17.71
N ARG A 236 2.29 4.47 -17.82
CA ARG A 236 1.99 3.03 -17.90
C ARG A 236 2.62 2.40 -19.14
N VAL A 237 2.54 3.08 -20.29
CA VAL A 237 3.17 2.60 -21.53
C VAL A 237 4.68 2.42 -21.37
N PHE A 238 5.39 3.37 -20.76
CA PHE A 238 6.83 3.23 -20.54
C PHE A 238 7.17 2.16 -19.52
N VAL A 239 6.43 2.07 -18.40
CA VAL A 239 6.63 0.99 -17.41
C VAL A 239 6.40 -0.39 -18.03
N SER A 240 5.36 -0.56 -18.85
CA SER A 240 5.06 -1.82 -19.55
C SER A 240 6.15 -2.25 -20.55
N LYS A 241 7.00 -1.31 -20.98
CA LYS A 241 8.09 -1.55 -21.93
C LYS A 241 9.44 -1.82 -21.26
N LEU A 242 9.54 -1.74 -19.93
CA LEU A 242 10.74 -2.18 -19.23
C LEU A 242 10.91 -3.69 -19.41
N HIS A 243 12.12 -4.12 -19.77
CA HIS A 243 12.40 -5.52 -20.10
C HIS A 243 13.85 -5.93 -19.82
N ARG A 244 14.73 -4.99 -19.49
CA ARG A 244 16.15 -5.29 -19.28
C ARG A 244 16.32 -5.92 -17.90
N GLN A 245 17.01 -7.05 -17.85
CA GLN A 245 17.28 -7.76 -16.59
C GLN A 245 17.95 -6.88 -15.54
N GLN A 246 18.95 -6.07 -15.93
CA GLN A 246 19.63 -5.13 -15.02
C GLN A 246 18.68 -4.10 -14.40
N GLU A 247 17.66 -3.66 -15.14
CA GLU A 247 16.65 -2.73 -14.64
C GLU A 247 15.74 -3.44 -13.65
N PHE A 248 15.32 -4.68 -13.95
CA PHE A 248 14.52 -5.48 -13.03
C PHE A 248 15.26 -5.84 -11.74
N ASP A 249 16.54 -6.24 -11.82
CA ASP A 249 17.44 -6.46 -10.68
C ASP A 249 17.53 -5.22 -9.79
N TYR A 250 17.69 -4.04 -10.41
CA TYR A 250 17.70 -2.75 -9.72
C TYR A 250 16.36 -2.49 -9.01
N LEU A 251 15.23 -2.67 -9.69
CA LEU A 251 13.90 -2.42 -9.12
C LEU A 251 13.62 -3.32 -7.92
N ILE A 252 13.69 -4.64 -8.11
CA ILE A 252 13.38 -5.60 -7.05
C ILE A 252 14.39 -5.53 -5.90
N GLY A 253 15.67 -5.31 -6.21
CA GLY A 253 16.72 -5.21 -5.22
C GLY A 253 16.54 -4.02 -4.28
N ASN A 254 16.24 -2.84 -4.82
CA ASN A 254 16.04 -1.65 -4.01
C ASN A 254 14.69 -1.66 -3.27
N ILE A 255 13.61 -2.18 -3.86
CA ILE A 255 12.32 -2.38 -3.16
C ILE A 255 12.49 -3.34 -1.97
N MET A 256 13.13 -4.50 -2.20
CA MET A 256 13.40 -5.46 -1.13
C MET A 256 14.23 -4.84 -0.02
N ARG A 257 15.26 -4.05 -0.37
CA ARG A 257 16.08 -3.37 0.64
C ARG A 257 15.27 -2.41 1.50
N LEU A 258 14.39 -1.59 0.89
CA LEU A 258 13.54 -0.65 1.63
C LEU A 258 12.66 -1.38 2.65
N LEU A 259 12.05 -2.49 2.24
CA LEU A 259 11.22 -3.34 3.10
C LEU A 259 12.05 -4.00 4.22
N GLU A 260 13.15 -4.67 3.87
CA GLU A 260 14.00 -5.36 4.86
C GLU A 260 14.69 -4.41 5.85
N GLU A 261 14.99 -3.18 5.42
CA GLU A 261 15.51 -2.17 6.32
C GLU A 261 14.49 -1.78 7.39
N THR A 262 13.21 -1.59 7.03
CA THR A 262 12.16 -1.37 8.03
C THR A 262 12.07 -2.56 8.99
N MET A 263 12.09 -3.80 8.46
CA MET A 263 12.06 -5.00 9.31
C MET A 263 13.20 -5.01 10.32
N ARG A 264 14.43 -4.73 9.88
CA ARG A 264 15.61 -4.66 10.76
C ARG A 264 15.50 -3.53 11.78
N SER A 265 14.91 -2.40 11.40
CA SER A 265 14.69 -1.28 12.31
C SER A 265 13.72 -1.63 13.44
N ASN A 266 12.64 -2.36 13.12
CA ASN A 266 11.67 -2.87 14.10
C ASN A 266 12.28 -3.91 15.06
N LEU A 267 13.32 -4.63 14.61
CA LEU A 267 14.04 -5.62 15.41
C LEU A 267 15.08 -5.02 16.36
N SER A 268 15.44 -3.75 16.18
CA SER A 268 16.50 -3.11 16.97
C SER A 268 15.99 -2.77 18.38
N ILE A 269 16.60 -3.38 19.40
CA ILE A 269 16.35 -3.09 20.83
C ILE A 269 16.51 -1.59 21.10
N LEU A 270 17.51 -0.96 20.47
CA LEU A 270 17.78 0.47 20.61
C LEU A 270 16.63 1.34 20.08
N ALA A 271 15.96 0.95 19.00
CA ALA A 271 14.79 1.67 18.47
C ALA A 271 13.60 1.63 19.44
N SER A 272 13.40 0.50 20.14
CA SER A 272 12.34 0.38 21.16
C SER A 272 12.60 1.24 22.40
N VAL A 273 13.88 1.43 22.76
CA VAL A 273 14.29 2.15 23.98
C VAL A 273 14.40 3.65 23.74
N THR A 274 14.92 4.08 22.59
CA THR A 274 15.18 5.50 22.33
C THR A 274 13.94 6.25 21.86
N LYS A 275 12.86 5.56 21.44
CA LYS A 275 11.69 6.14 20.73
C LYS A 275 12.11 7.15 19.65
N GLN A 276 13.32 7.01 19.12
CA GLN A 276 13.78 7.88 18.06
C GLN A 276 12.94 7.54 16.83
N PRO A 277 12.56 8.54 16.03
CA PRO A 277 12.16 8.26 14.67
C PRO A 277 13.38 7.64 14.01
N THR A 278 13.42 6.30 14.01
CA THR A 278 14.20 5.56 13.03
C THR A 278 13.86 6.18 11.68
N ARG A 279 14.87 6.36 10.83
CA ARG A 279 14.82 6.78 9.42
C ARG A 279 13.38 6.81 8.88
N HIS A 280 12.96 7.86 8.19
CA HIS A 280 11.63 7.92 7.56
C HIS A 280 11.51 6.80 6.49
N VAL A 281 11.39 5.55 6.92
CA VAL A 281 11.36 4.37 6.06
C VAL A 281 9.95 4.30 5.52
N MET A 282 9.85 4.03 4.23
CA MET A 282 8.62 4.16 3.45
C MET A 282 8.14 2.77 3.01
N PRO A 283 7.82 1.85 3.94
CA PRO A 283 7.46 0.49 3.59
C PRO A 283 6.13 0.44 2.85
N GLN A 284 5.19 1.33 3.19
CA GLN A 284 3.89 1.44 2.53
C GLN A 284 4.09 1.87 1.07
N GLU A 285 4.86 2.92 0.83
CA GLU A 285 5.15 3.42 -0.51
C GLU A 285 5.97 2.40 -1.32
N ALA A 286 6.94 1.70 -0.72
CA ALA A 286 7.65 0.62 -1.39
C ALA A 286 6.71 -0.51 -1.83
N THR A 287 5.71 -0.84 -1.00
CA THR A 287 4.69 -1.84 -1.33
C THR A 287 3.78 -1.37 -2.46
N ILE A 288 3.37 -0.10 -2.44
CA ILE A 288 2.57 0.50 -3.54
C ILE A 288 3.37 0.50 -4.84
N LEU A 289 4.65 0.87 -4.80
CA LEU A 289 5.52 0.84 -5.97
C LEU A 289 5.65 -0.59 -6.54
N LEU A 290 5.83 -1.59 -5.67
CA LEU A 290 5.87 -2.99 -6.09
C LEU A 290 4.56 -3.40 -6.79
N TRP A 291 3.41 -3.08 -6.19
CA TRP A 291 2.11 -3.35 -6.81
C TRP A 291 1.99 -2.70 -8.19
N LEU A 292 2.29 -1.41 -8.31
CA LEU A 292 2.16 -0.67 -9.57
C LEU A 292 3.08 -1.23 -10.66
N LEU A 293 4.30 -1.66 -10.31
CA LEU A 293 5.21 -2.29 -11.27
C LEU A 293 4.69 -3.67 -11.73
N LEU A 294 4.17 -4.49 -10.81
CA LEU A 294 3.61 -5.80 -11.13
C LEU A 294 2.34 -5.70 -11.99
N GLU A 295 1.45 -4.75 -11.68
CA GLU A 295 0.20 -4.54 -12.40
C GLU A 295 0.44 -4.01 -13.83
N ASN A 296 1.43 -3.12 -14.00
CA ASN A 296 1.68 -2.46 -15.29
C ASN A 296 2.75 -3.14 -16.16
N ASN A 297 3.41 -4.20 -15.70
CA ASN A 297 4.44 -4.91 -16.47
C ASN A 297 4.41 -6.42 -16.18
N SER A 298 3.90 -7.21 -17.14
CA SER A 298 3.84 -8.67 -17.05
C SER A 298 5.23 -9.34 -17.06
N LEU A 299 6.19 -8.81 -17.82
CA LEU A 299 7.57 -9.33 -17.84
C LEU A 299 8.24 -9.14 -16.47
N PHE A 300 7.94 -8.05 -15.77
CA PHE A 300 8.41 -7.85 -14.41
C PHE A 300 7.74 -8.83 -13.44
N LYS A 301 6.44 -9.13 -13.59
CA LYS A 301 5.75 -10.18 -12.81
C LYS A 301 6.44 -11.53 -12.99
N GLU A 302 6.63 -11.98 -14.22
CA GLU A 302 7.30 -13.24 -14.55
C GLU A 302 8.71 -13.27 -13.94
N TYR A 303 9.47 -12.20 -14.12
CA TYR A 303 10.80 -12.06 -13.54
C TYR A 303 10.81 -12.15 -12.00
N VAL A 304 9.85 -11.49 -11.31
CA VAL A 304 9.73 -11.53 -9.84
C VAL A 304 9.36 -12.93 -9.35
N VAL A 305 8.46 -13.63 -10.04
CA VAL A 305 8.11 -15.03 -9.75
C VAL A 305 9.34 -15.92 -9.85
N ASP A 306 10.12 -15.76 -10.92
CA ASP A 306 11.29 -16.58 -11.18
C ASP A 306 12.53 -16.20 -10.37
N HIS A 307 12.58 -15.00 -9.80
CA HIS A 307 13.71 -14.50 -9.03
C HIS A 307 14.07 -15.40 -7.85
N ASN A 308 15.37 -15.56 -7.58
CA ASN A 308 15.90 -16.29 -6.42
C ASN A 308 15.46 -15.73 -5.04
N ARG A 309 14.90 -14.52 -4.98
CA ARG A 309 14.41 -13.86 -3.77
C ARG A 309 12.89 -13.83 -3.67
N SER A 310 12.17 -14.47 -4.59
CA SER A 310 10.69 -14.54 -4.61
C SER A 310 10.08 -14.99 -3.27
N LEU A 311 10.56 -16.10 -2.72
CA LEU A 311 10.13 -16.63 -1.42
C LEU A 311 10.48 -15.72 -0.25
N ARG A 312 11.62 -15.04 -0.33
CA ARG A 312 12.02 -14.05 0.67
C ARG A 312 11.14 -12.80 0.63
N LEU A 313 10.83 -12.28 -0.57
CA LEU A 313 9.85 -11.21 -0.75
C LEU A 313 8.49 -11.61 -0.17
N PHE A 314 8.00 -12.79 -0.51
CA PHE A 314 6.74 -13.32 0.00
C PHE A 314 6.68 -13.32 1.53
N SER A 315 7.75 -13.79 2.16
CA SER A 315 7.89 -13.85 3.63
C SER A 315 7.93 -12.46 4.27
N VAL A 316 8.66 -11.52 3.66
CA VAL A 316 8.74 -10.11 4.09
C VAL A 316 7.37 -9.44 4.00
N LEU A 317 6.62 -9.69 2.92
CA LEU A 317 5.27 -9.18 2.75
C LEU A 317 4.29 -9.73 3.80
N LEU A 318 4.31 -11.04 4.07
CA LEU A 318 3.51 -11.63 5.14
C LEU A 318 3.88 -11.11 6.53
N TYR A 319 5.16 -10.83 6.78
CA TYR A 319 5.60 -10.17 8.01
C TYR A 319 4.91 -8.80 8.20
N PHE A 320 4.92 -7.93 7.18
CA PHE A 320 4.27 -6.62 7.30
C PHE A 320 2.75 -6.74 7.48
N MET A 321 2.14 -7.73 6.83
CA MET A 321 0.74 -8.06 7.02
C MET A 321 0.43 -8.42 8.49
N LEU A 322 1.23 -9.29 9.11
CA LEU A 322 1.09 -9.69 10.51
C LEU A 322 1.48 -8.60 11.53
N ASN A 323 2.38 -7.69 11.17
CA ASN A 323 2.73 -6.58 12.05
C ASN A 323 1.69 -5.45 11.99
N GLY A 324 1.04 -5.26 10.82
CA GLY A 324 0.12 -4.16 10.57
C GLY A 324 -1.37 -4.47 10.80
N TYR A 325 -1.81 -5.73 10.80
CA TYR A 325 -3.25 -6.05 10.83
C TYR A 325 -3.98 -5.52 12.08
N THR A 326 -3.27 -5.27 13.17
CA THR A 326 -3.88 -4.78 14.40
C THR A 326 -4.16 -3.28 14.42
N ASP A 327 -3.49 -2.51 13.56
CA ASP A 327 -3.55 -1.06 13.49
C ASP A 327 -4.38 -0.59 12.28
N PRO A 328 -5.51 0.12 12.48
CA PRO A 328 -6.29 0.70 11.40
C PRO A 328 -5.48 1.62 10.48
N ALA A 329 -4.45 2.31 10.97
CA ALA A 329 -3.61 3.19 10.16
C ALA A 329 -2.80 2.40 9.11
N GLN A 330 -2.50 1.14 9.38
CA GLN A 330 -1.77 0.23 8.49
C GLN A 330 -2.68 -0.59 7.56
N SER A 331 -4.01 -0.44 7.68
CA SER A 331 -4.98 -1.19 6.88
C SER A 331 -4.78 -1.03 5.36
N GLY A 332 -4.33 0.16 4.91
CA GLY A 332 -3.98 0.41 3.52
C GLY A 332 -2.83 -0.47 3.03
N MET A 333 -1.75 -0.57 3.81
CA MET A 333 -0.61 -1.41 3.49
C MET A 333 -0.99 -2.90 3.47
N VAL A 334 -1.71 -3.38 4.49
CA VAL A 334 -2.21 -4.76 4.56
C VAL A 334 -3.06 -5.12 3.33
N ARG A 335 -3.91 -4.18 2.87
CA ARG A 335 -4.71 -4.35 1.66
C ARG A 335 -3.85 -4.45 0.41
N THR A 336 -2.89 -3.55 0.20
CA THR A 336 -1.99 -3.60 -0.96
C THR A 336 -1.19 -4.90 -0.99
N ILE A 337 -0.66 -5.34 0.16
CA ILE A 337 0.06 -6.63 0.25
C ILE A 337 -0.86 -7.78 -0.18
N SER A 338 -2.12 -7.79 0.28
CA SER A 338 -3.06 -8.85 -0.10
C SER A 338 -3.31 -8.93 -1.61
N HIS A 339 -3.34 -7.79 -2.30
CA HIS A 339 -3.43 -7.74 -3.77
C HIS A 339 -2.17 -8.30 -4.43
N ILE A 340 -0.98 -7.91 -3.97
CA ILE A 340 0.30 -8.42 -4.48
C ILE A 340 0.36 -9.93 -4.34
N LEU A 341 0.10 -10.46 -3.13
CA LEU A 341 0.21 -11.89 -2.86
C LEU A 341 -0.80 -12.70 -3.69
N HIS A 342 -2.05 -12.23 -3.76
CA HIS A 342 -3.06 -12.85 -4.62
C HIS A 342 -2.62 -12.86 -6.09
N TYR A 343 -2.17 -11.72 -6.63
CA TYR A 343 -1.77 -11.61 -8.03
C TYR A 343 -0.55 -12.47 -8.39
N LEU A 344 0.43 -12.61 -7.48
CA LEU A 344 1.56 -13.53 -7.66
C LEU A 344 1.12 -14.99 -7.60
N SER A 345 0.13 -15.33 -6.78
CA SER A 345 -0.38 -16.71 -6.64
C SER A 345 -1.12 -17.25 -7.85
N GLU A 346 -1.54 -16.39 -8.77
CA GLU A 346 -2.12 -16.80 -10.06
C GLU A 346 -1.11 -17.58 -10.92
N ASP A 347 0.20 -17.45 -10.64
CA ASP A 347 1.25 -18.22 -11.29
C ASP A 347 1.48 -19.57 -10.58
N GLY A 348 1.35 -20.67 -11.32
CA GLY A 348 1.52 -22.02 -10.77
C GLY A 348 2.97 -22.36 -10.36
N GLN A 349 3.98 -21.78 -11.01
CA GLN A 349 5.37 -21.97 -10.61
C GLN A 349 5.65 -21.27 -9.28
N PHE A 350 5.13 -20.06 -9.10
CA PHE A 350 5.17 -19.37 -7.83
C PHE A 350 4.53 -20.20 -6.72
N ALA A 351 3.30 -20.70 -6.95
CA ALA A 351 2.59 -21.54 -6.01
C ALA A 351 3.37 -22.82 -5.64
N THR A 352 4.02 -23.47 -6.61
CA THR A 352 4.86 -24.65 -6.37
C THR A 352 6.07 -24.32 -5.50
N ARG A 353 6.71 -23.15 -5.70
CA ARG A 353 7.85 -22.71 -4.87
C ARG A 353 7.45 -22.49 -3.41
N LEU A 354 6.19 -22.16 -3.10
CA LEU A 354 5.74 -21.99 -1.72
C LEU A 354 5.78 -23.28 -0.89
N MET A 355 5.95 -24.45 -1.51
CA MET A 355 6.14 -25.72 -0.81
C MET A 355 7.54 -25.89 -0.23
N GLN A 356 8.48 -25.00 -0.59
CA GLN A 356 9.83 -25.03 -0.04
C GLN A 356 9.83 -24.71 1.47
N PRO A 357 10.77 -25.29 2.24
CA PRO A 357 10.91 -25.01 3.67
C PRO A 357 11.01 -23.52 3.95
N PHE A 358 10.32 -23.07 4.99
CA PHE A 358 10.28 -21.67 5.39
C PHE A 358 11.45 -21.31 6.29
N ASP A 359 12.29 -20.38 5.83
CA ASP A 359 13.37 -19.84 6.64
C ASP A 359 12.83 -18.82 7.66
N GLN A 360 12.61 -19.30 8.88
CA GLN A 360 12.12 -18.50 9.99
C GLN A 360 13.14 -17.46 10.51
N SER A 361 14.40 -17.53 10.08
CA SER A 361 15.44 -16.59 10.54
C SER A 361 15.12 -15.14 10.13
N ILE A 362 14.34 -14.97 9.05
CA ILE A 362 13.89 -13.68 8.51
C ILE A 362 12.93 -12.97 9.48
N LEU A 363 12.20 -13.71 10.31
CA LEU A 363 11.21 -13.17 11.23
C LEU A 363 11.83 -12.77 12.60
N PRO A 364 11.22 -11.79 13.30
CA PRO A 364 11.48 -11.58 14.73
C PRO A 364 11.26 -12.84 15.54
N SER A 365 12.04 -13.02 16.61
CA SER A 365 11.94 -14.20 17.48
C SER A 365 10.53 -14.44 18.03
N GLN A 366 9.75 -13.37 18.27
CA GLN A 366 8.37 -13.45 18.76
C GLN A 366 7.38 -13.99 17.74
N MET A 367 7.70 -13.92 16.43
CA MET A 367 6.85 -14.39 15.34
C MET A 367 7.25 -15.78 14.82
N ARG A 368 8.34 -16.35 15.34
CA ARG A 368 8.81 -17.69 14.94
C ARG A 368 7.92 -18.76 15.55
N ILE A 369 7.66 -19.81 14.77
CA ILE A 369 6.89 -20.98 15.18
C ILE A 369 7.88 -22.11 15.48
N VAL A 370 7.69 -22.83 16.59
CA VAL A 370 8.61 -23.89 17.06
C VAL A 370 8.44 -25.19 16.24
N ASP A 371 8.52 -25.08 14.92
CA ASP A 371 8.45 -26.20 13.98
C ASP A 371 9.34 -25.93 12.77
N ALA A 372 10.43 -26.70 12.64
CA ALA A 372 11.40 -26.56 11.56
C ALA A 372 10.88 -27.12 10.21
N SER A 373 9.76 -27.83 10.20
CA SER A 373 9.21 -28.48 9.01
C SER A 373 8.25 -27.60 8.20
N LEU A 374 7.95 -26.39 8.69
CA LEU A 374 6.97 -25.50 8.06
C LEU A 374 7.41 -25.08 6.66
N THR A 375 6.44 -25.08 5.74
CA THR A 375 6.60 -24.53 4.39
C THR A 375 6.18 -23.06 4.34
N HIS A 376 6.50 -22.35 3.26
CA HIS A 376 5.98 -20.99 3.05
C HIS A 376 4.44 -21.00 2.94
N ALA A 377 3.87 -22.08 2.41
CA ALA A 377 2.43 -22.28 2.35
C ALA A 377 1.79 -22.45 3.75
N ASP A 378 2.45 -23.15 4.68
CA ASP A 378 2.01 -23.18 6.08
C ASP A 378 1.97 -21.77 6.67
N PHE A 379 3.04 -20.99 6.51
CA PHE A 379 3.11 -19.64 7.03
C PHE A 379 2.01 -18.73 6.43
N MET A 380 1.74 -18.87 5.13
CA MET A 380 0.66 -18.20 4.42
C MET A 380 -0.72 -18.54 5.00
N ILE A 381 -1.05 -19.83 5.13
CA ILE A 381 -2.35 -20.27 5.63
C ILE A 381 -2.55 -19.84 7.08
N ASN A 382 -1.51 -19.95 7.91
CA ASN A 382 -1.52 -19.48 9.30
C ASN A 382 -1.76 -17.96 9.39
N THR A 383 -1.18 -17.19 8.48
CA THR A 383 -1.39 -15.75 8.37
C THR A 383 -2.83 -15.44 7.96
N ALA A 384 -3.34 -16.12 6.92
CA ALA A 384 -4.73 -15.96 6.47
C ALA A 384 -5.72 -16.25 7.59
N PHE A 385 -5.55 -17.38 8.30
CA PHE A 385 -6.35 -17.74 9.46
C PHE A 385 -6.34 -16.64 10.53
N THR A 386 -5.16 -16.15 10.90
CA THR A 386 -5.01 -15.11 11.93
C THR A 386 -5.76 -13.82 11.57
N LEU A 387 -5.64 -13.37 10.32
CA LEU A 387 -6.30 -12.15 9.86
C LEU A 387 -7.82 -12.31 9.78
N LEU A 388 -8.33 -13.43 9.24
CA LEU A 388 -9.76 -13.67 9.15
C LEU A 388 -10.40 -13.81 10.53
N CYS A 389 -9.78 -14.55 11.45
CA CYS A 389 -10.29 -14.74 12.81
C CYS A 389 -10.26 -13.46 13.66
N SER A 390 -9.39 -12.49 13.35
CA SER A 390 -9.36 -11.20 14.06
C SER A 390 -10.67 -10.41 13.96
N SER A 391 -11.53 -10.71 12.97
CA SER A 391 -12.90 -10.19 12.82
C SER A 391 -12.99 -8.66 12.85
N LYS A 392 -12.00 -7.97 12.26
CA LYS A 392 -11.93 -6.50 12.27
C LYS A 392 -12.59 -5.92 11.01
N PRO A 393 -13.52 -4.95 11.13
CA PRO A 393 -14.25 -4.41 9.97
C PRO A 393 -13.36 -3.86 8.85
N TYR A 394 -12.26 -3.20 9.21
CA TYR A 394 -11.33 -2.62 8.23
C TYR A 394 -10.48 -3.67 7.48
N LEU A 395 -10.49 -4.94 7.90
CA LEU A 395 -9.81 -6.04 7.21
C LEU A 395 -10.73 -6.80 6.26
N VAL A 396 -12.04 -6.53 6.24
CA VAL A 396 -12.99 -7.19 5.32
C VAL A 396 -12.55 -7.10 3.84
N PRO A 397 -12.02 -5.96 3.33
CA PRO A 397 -11.51 -5.87 1.95
C PRO A 397 -10.32 -6.80 1.64
N VAL A 398 -9.66 -7.35 2.66
CA VAL A 398 -8.48 -8.20 2.56
C VAL A 398 -8.86 -9.68 2.45
N TYR A 399 -9.95 -10.09 3.11
CA TYR A 399 -10.30 -11.50 3.30
C TYR A 399 -10.53 -12.26 1.98
N SER A 400 -11.18 -11.65 0.99
CA SER A 400 -11.36 -12.25 -0.33
C SER A 400 -10.03 -12.61 -1.00
N ASN A 401 -9.04 -11.71 -0.93
CA ASN A 401 -7.74 -11.96 -1.55
C ASN A 401 -6.95 -13.05 -0.84
N LEU A 402 -7.06 -13.13 0.49
CA LEU A 402 -6.40 -14.18 1.26
C LEU A 402 -7.01 -15.55 0.98
N LEU A 403 -8.34 -15.64 0.84
CA LEU A 403 -9.00 -16.89 0.48
C LEU A 403 -8.67 -17.31 -0.96
N LEU A 404 -8.63 -16.36 -1.90
CA LEU A 404 -8.20 -16.63 -3.27
C LEU A 404 -6.73 -17.04 -3.35
N LEU A 405 -5.86 -16.41 -2.57
CA LEU A 405 -4.46 -16.82 -2.42
C LEU A 405 -4.35 -18.28 -1.97
N VAL A 406 -5.06 -18.67 -0.90
CA VAL A 406 -5.07 -20.07 -0.42
C VAL A 406 -5.65 -21.01 -1.48
N ARG A 407 -6.73 -20.59 -2.16
CA ARG A 407 -7.34 -21.34 -3.28
C ARG A 407 -6.37 -21.58 -4.42
N ASN A 408 -5.69 -20.54 -4.91
CA ASN A 408 -4.76 -20.65 -6.04
C ASN A 408 -3.57 -21.57 -5.73
N VAL A 409 -3.10 -21.57 -4.48
CA VAL A 409 -1.98 -22.42 -4.04
C VAL A 409 -2.42 -23.86 -3.74
N SER A 410 -3.72 -24.10 -3.48
CA SER A 410 -4.21 -25.40 -3.00
C SER A 410 -3.95 -26.62 -3.89
N PRO A 411 -3.95 -26.56 -5.24
CA PRO A 411 -3.57 -27.70 -6.08
C PRO A 411 -2.11 -28.16 -5.90
N TYR A 412 -1.26 -27.29 -5.34
CA TYR A 412 0.17 -27.52 -5.19
C TYR A 412 0.56 -27.85 -3.75
N LEU A 413 -0.37 -27.79 -2.80
CA LEU A 413 -0.08 -28.01 -1.39
C LEU A 413 0.49 -29.42 -1.17
N THR A 414 1.60 -29.51 -0.43
CA THR A 414 2.21 -30.77 -0.01
C THR A 414 2.71 -30.64 1.41
N GLN A 415 2.58 -31.70 2.21
CA GLN A 415 3.15 -31.80 3.55
C GLN A 415 2.70 -30.65 4.49
N ILE A 416 1.44 -30.20 4.39
CA ILE A 416 0.90 -29.22 5.33
C ILE A 416 0.97 -29.77 6.76
N SER A 417 1.44 -28.96 7.70
CA SER A 417 1.52 -29.33 9.11
C SER A 417 0.13 -29.58 9.71
N GLN A 418 0.07 -30.43 10.75
CA GLN A 418 -1.19 -30.71 11.44
C GLN A 418 -1.85 -29.43 11.99
N MET A 419 -1.07 -28.49 12.53
CA MET A 419 -1.58 -27.22 13.04
C MET A 419 -2.26 -26.40 11.93
N THR A 420 -1.63 -26.31 10.76
CA THR A 420 -2.19 -25.56 9.62
C THR A 420 -3.46 -26.23 9.10
N ALA A 421 -3.49 -27.56 9.01
CA ALA A 421 -4.67 -28.32 8.63
C ALA A 421 -5.86 -28.07 9.57
N ASP A 422 -5.63 -28.13 10.89
CA ASP A 422 -6.68 -27.90 11.88
C ASP A 422 -7.21 -26.45 11.83
N LYS A 423 -6.35 -25.46 11.54
CA LYS A 423 -6.75 -24.07 11.34
C LYS A 423 -7.59 -23.87 10.06
N LEU A 424 -7.24 -24.53 8.96
CA LEU A 424 -8.05 -24.53 7.74
C LEU A 424 -9.47 -25.07 7.99
N LEU A 425 -9.59 -26.19 8.71
CA LEU A 425 -10.89 -26.75 9.06
C LEU A 425 -11.64 -25.88 10.06
N SER A 426 -10.95 -25.26 11.01
CA SER A 426 -11.56 -24.30 11.94
C SER A 426 -12.13 -23.08 11.20
N LEU A 427 -11.41 -22.58 10.20
CA LEU A 427 -11.88 -21.49 9.35
C LEU A 427 -13.11 -21.92 8.52
N PHE A 428 -13.09 -23.14 7.98
CA PHE A 428 -14.23 -23.70 7.27
C PHE A 428 -15.46 -23.88 8.18
N ASP A 429 -15.29 -24.32 9.44
CA ASP A 429 -16.40 -24.46 10.38
C ASP A 429 -17.10 -23.10 10.64
N ILE A 430 -16.31 -22.03 10.81
CA ILE A 430 -16.81 -20.66 10.97
C ILE A 430 -17.56 -20.22 9.71
N ILE A 431 -16.93 -20.32 8.53
CA ILE A 431 -17.48 -19.78 7.28
C ILE A 431 -18.66 -20.62 6.76
N SER A 432 -18.70 -21.92 7.04
CA SER A 432 -19.83 -22.82 6.68
C SER A 432 -21.01 -22.75 7.66
N SER A 433 -20.92 -21.94 8.72
CA SER A 433 -22.03 -21.75 9.66
C SER A 433 -23.23 -21.12 8.96
N PRO A 434 -24.45 -21.69 9.06
CA PRO A 434 -25.59 -21.25 8.28
C PRO A 434 -25.91 -19.75 8.45
N ALA A 435 -25.93 -19.27 9.71
CA ALA A 435 -26.15 -17.86 10.01
C ALA A 435 -25.05 -16.94 9.48
N PHE A 436 -23.79 -17.40 9.44
CA PHE A 436 -22.68 -16.63 8.88
C PHE A 436 -22.83 -16.48 7.38
N VAL A 437 -23.05 -17.58 6.64
CA VAL A 437 -23.16 -17.60 5.18
C VAL A 437 -24.20 -16.59 4.66
N ILE A 438 -25.37 -16.52 5.32
CA ILE A 438 -26.47 -15.66 4.88
C ILE A 438 -26.39 -14.21 5.39
N SER A 439 -25.43 -13.90 6.28
CA SER A 439 -25.35 -12.57 6.88
C SER A 439 -24.90 -11.48 5.91
N GLU A 440 -24.04 -11.82 4.95
CA GLU A 440 -23.51 -10.90 3.94
C GLU A 440 -23.36 -11.61 2.58
N PRO A 441 -23.58 -10.91 1.45
CA PRO A 441 -23.60 -11.53 0.13
C PRO A 441 -22.23 -12.07 -0.32
N TYR A 442 -21.14 -11.55 0.22
CA TYR A 442 -19.79 -12.01 -0.10
C TYR A 442 -19.38 -13.28 0.67
N HIS A 443 -20.06 -13.63 1.77
CA HIS A 443 -19.72 -14.83 2.55
C HIS A 443 -19.95 -16.13 1.77
N VAL A 444 -20.95 -16.17 0.88
CA VAL A 444 -21.16 -17.31 -0.01
C VAL A 444 -19.95 -17.54 -0.90
N ARG A 445 -19.35 -16.47 -1.45
CA ARG A 445 -18.14 -16.58 -2.28
C ARG A 445 -16.95 -17.09 -1.48
N TRP A 446 -16.79 -16.62 -0.24
CA TRP A 446 -15.73 -17.11 0.66
C TRP A 446 -15.87 -18.60 0.97
N LEU A 447 -17.11 -19.06 1.18
CA LEU A 447 -17.39 -20.47 1.37
C LEU A 447 -17.01 -21.29 0.12
N ILE A 448 -17.39 -20.82 -1.08
CA ILE A 448 -17.02 -21.48 -2.34
C ILE A 448 -15.50 -21.60 -2.47
N TYR A 449 -14.74 -20.53 -2.21
CA TYR A 449 -13.28 -20.57 -2.28
C TYR A 449 -12.67 -21.61 -1.33
N LEU A 450 -13.19 -21.75 -0.11
CA LEU A 450 -12.71 -22.78 0.82
C LEU A 450 -13.11 -24.20 0.42
N ILE A 451 -14.30 -24.39 -0.16
CA ILE A 451 -14.68 -25.69 -0.70
C ILE A 451 -13.73 -26.09 -1.83
N GLU A 452 -13.42 -25.16 -2.73
CA GLU A 452 -12.47 -25.38 -3.82
C GLU A 452 -11.06 -25.68 -3.29
N VAL A 453 -10.62 -25.07 -2.19
CA VAL A 453 -9.35 -25.44 -1.53
C VAL A 453 -9.33 -26.93 -1.17
N PHE A 454 -10.38 -27.43 -0.52
CA PHE A 454 -10.44 -28.83 -0.13
C PHE A 454 -10.59 -29.75 -1.35
N ASP A 455 -11.42 -29.36 -2.32
CA ASP A 455 -11.63 -30.12 -3.56
C ASP A 455 -10.32 -30.28 -4.34
N TYR A 456 -9.56 -29.20 -4.52
CA TYR A 456 -8.28 -29.23 -5.21
C TYR A 456 -7.24 -30.07 -4.47
N VAL A 457 -7.13 -29.96 -3.14
CA VAL A 457 -6.20 -30.82 -2.40
C VAL A 457 -6.59 -32.29 -2.53
N VAL A 458 -7.88 -32.62 -2.38
CA VAL A 458 -8.37 -34.01 -2.51
C VAL A 458 -8.11 -34.55 -3.92
N HIS A 459 -8.32 -33.73 -4.94
CA HIS A 459 -8.17 -34.15 -6.33
C HIS A 459 -6.71 -34.32 -6.74
N TYR A 460 -5.84 -33.36 -6.41
CA TYR A 460 -4.46 -33.33 -6.92
C TYR A 460 -3.42 -33.87 -5.93
N ARG A 461 -3.66 -33.74 -4.62
CA ARG A 461 -2.61 -33.87 -3.59
C ARG A 461 -3.06 -34.59 -2.30
N ALA A 462 -4.06 -35.46 -2.37
CA ALA A 462 -4.58 -36.15 -1.18
C ALA A 462 -3.51 -36.97 -0.45
N ILE A 463 -2.71 -37.73 -1.20
CA ILE A 463 -1.66 -38.61 -0.66
C ILE A 463 -0.54 -37.78 -0.01
N ASP A 464 -0.23 -36.61 -0.60
CA ASP A 464 0.83 -35.72 -0.12
C ASP A 464 0.43 -34.93 1.13
N ASN A 465 -0.85 -34.95 1.54
CA ASN A 465 -1.38 -34.19 2.68
C ASN A 465 -2.16 -35.06 3.68
N PRO A 466 -1.54 -36.08 4.30
CA PRO A 466 -2.23 -37.01 5.19
C PRO A 466 -2.85 -36.32 6.41
N HIS A 467 -2.20 -35.28 6.95
CA HIS A 467 -2.72 -34.50 8.07
C HIS A 467 -4.02 -33.78 7.71
N LEU A 468 -4.08 -33.14 6.54
CA LEU A 468 -5.28 -32.44 6.08
C LEU A 468 -6.41 -33.43 5.80
N MET A 469 -6.12 -34.56 5.14
CA MET A 469 -7.11 -35.61 4.90
C MET A 469 -7.70 -36.15 6.21
N TYR A 470 -6.85 -36.39 7.21
CA TYR A 470 -7.30 -36.83 8.53
C TYR A 470 -8.16 -35.77 9.24
N SER A 471 -7.73 -34.50 9.25
CA SER A 471 -8.50 -33.40 9.85
C SER A 471 -9.86 -33.19 9.17
N MET A 472 -9.95 -33.40 7.85
CA MET A 472 -11.23 -33.37 7.11
C MET A 472 -12.18 -34.49 7.57
N VAL A 473 -11.68 -35.72 7.75
CA VAL A 473 -12.47 -36.84 8.28
C VAL A 473 -12.98 -36.54 9.69
N LYS A 474 -12.12 -35.98 10.55
CA LYS A 474 -12.49 -35.56 11.91
C LYS A 474 -13.58 -34.47 11.88
N ALA A 475 -13.51 -33.56 10.91
CA ALA A 475 -14.45 -32.47 10.72
C ALA A 475 -15.69 -32.83 9.86
N ARG A 476 -15.98 -34.13 9.64
CA ARG A 476 -17.10 -34.60 8.79
C ARG A 476 -18.45 -33.96 9.10
N SER A 477 -18.70 -33.60 10.37
CA SER A 477 -19.94 -32.94 10.80
C SER A 477 -20.15 -31.59 10.11
N CYS A 478 -19.08 -30.83 9.85
CA CYS A 478 -19.16 -29.54 9.19
C CYS A 478 -19.66 -29.68 7.75
N PHE A 479 -19.10 -30.65 7.00
CA PHE A 479 -19.49 -30.94 5.63
C PHE A 479 -20.93 -31.50 5.54
N VAL A 480 -21.31 -32.39 6.47
CA VAL A 480 -22.68 -32.92 6.51
C VAL A 480 -23.70 -31.84 6.82
N ARG A 481 -23.40 -30.94 7.78
CA ARG A 481 -24.24 -29.77 8.09
C ARG A 481 -24.41 -28.87 6.87
N LEU A 482 -23.33 -28.60 6.13
CA LEU A 482 -23.40 -27.78 4.93
C LEU A 482 -24.21 -28.46 3.81
N LYS A 483 -24.05 -29.77 3.63
CA LYS A 483 -24.86 -30.55 2.68
C LYS A 483 -26.36 -30.51 3.04
N ALA A 484 -26.68 -30.50 4.33
CA ALA A 484 -28.04 -30.39 4.85
C ALA A 484 -28.49 -28.94 5.08
N PHE A 485 -27.84 -27.96 4.43
CA PHE A 485 -28.15 -26.55 4.60
C PHE A 485 -29.61 -26.26 4.25
N ASP A 486 -30.27 -25.50 5.11
CA ASP A 486 -31.65 -25.08 4.98
C ASP A 486 -31.74 -23.57 5.24
N LEU A 487 -32.27 -22.85 4.27
CA LEU A 487 -32.29 -21.38 4.29
C LEU A 487 -33.19 -20.83 5.39
N ASP A 488 -34.31 -21.49 5.69
CA ASP A 488 -35.27 -20.99 6.67
C ASP A 488 -34.77 -21.23 8.09
N LYS A 489 -34.12 -22.37 8.34
CA LYS A 489 -33.38 -22.61 9.59
C LYS A 489 -32.26 -21.60 9.77
N ALA A 490 -31.48 -21.33 8.73
CA ALA A 490 -30.39 -20.36 8.78
C ALA A 490 -30.90 -18.94 9.14
N LYS A 491 -32.02 -18.50 8.54
CA LYS A 491 -32.66 -17.22 8.88
C LYS A 491 -33.11 -17.18 10.34
N GLY A 492 -33.69 -18.27 10.84
CA GLY A 492 -34.07 -18.41 12.24
C GLY A 492 -32.87 -18.30 13.20
N GLU A 493 -31.78 -18.99 12.89
CA GLU A 493 -30.52 -18.91 13.66
C GLU A 493 -29.92 -17.50 13.66
N LEU A 494 -29.92 -16.83 12.50
CA LEU A 494 -29.43 -15.46 12.38
C LEU A 494 -30.29 -14.48 13.19
N ALA A 495 -31.62 -14.63 13.17
CA ALA A 495 -32.52 -13.82 13.98
C ALA A 495 -32.25 -14.01 15.48
N ALA A 496 -32.12 -15.26 15.93
CA ALA A 496 -31.79 -15.58 17.32
C ALA A 496 -30.43 -15.01 17.75
N LEU A 497 -29.41 -15.04 16.87
CA LEU A 497 -28.10 -14.43 17.12
C LEU A 497 -28.20 -12.90 17.25
N ARG A 498 -28.98 -12.25 16.39
CA ARG A 498 -29.20 -10.80 16.45
C ARG A 498 -29.94 -10.40 17.73
N GLU A 499 -30.95 -11.17 18.15
CA GLU A 499 -31.64 -10.96 19.44
C GLU A 499 -30.72 -11.19 20.64
N LYS A 500 -29.86 -12.20 20.60
CA LYS A 500 -28.88 -12.44 21.67
C LYS A 500 -27.88 -11.29 21.79
N LYS A 501 -27.45 -10.74 20.65
CA LYS A 501 -26.54 -9.59 20.60
C LYS A 501 -27.23 -8.31 21.11
N SER A 502 -28.47 -8.04 20.71
CA SER A 502 -29.22 -6.87 21.19
C SER A 502 -29.49 -6.95 22.70
N LYS A 503 -29.83 -8.14 23.23
CA LYS A 503 -29.96 -8.37 24.67
C LYS A 503 -28.62 -8.21 25.40
N SER A 504 -27.51 -8.70 24.86
CA SER A 504 -26.18 -8.53 25.45
C SER A 504 -25.73 -7.06 25.47
N ASP A 505 -26.03 -6.29 24.42
CA ASP A 505 -25.70 -4.87 24.37
C ASP A 505 -26.61 -4.07 25.32
N ALA A 506 -27.89 -4.42 25.42
CA ALA A 506 -28.82 -3.83 26.41
C ALA A 506 -28.40 -4.13 27.86
N THR A 507 -27.93 -5.35 28.16
CA THR A 507 -27.41 -5.69 29.50
C THR A 507 -26.10 -4.96 29.82
N ARG A 508 -25.26 -4.67 28.82
CA ARG A 508 -24.07 -3.82 29.01
C ARG A 508 -24.42 -2.35 29.27
N THR A 509 -25.48 -1.84 28.65
CA THR A 509 -25.98 -0.47 28.90
C THR A 509 -26.68 -0.35 30.26
N ILE A 510 -27.40 -1.39 30.70
CA ILE A 510 -28.08 -1.41 32.01
C ILE A 510 -27.11 -1.72 33.17
N GLY A 511 -26.07 -2.52 32.94
CA GLY A 511 -25.01 -2.83 33.91
C GLY A 511 -24.10 -1.66 34.29
N SER A 512 -24.18 -0.52 33.58
CA SER A 512 -23.48 0.72 33.95
C SER A 512 -24.24 1.55 34.99
N LEU A 513 -25.45 1.16 35.40
CA LEU A 513 -26.31 1.93 36.30
C LEU A 513 -26.75 1.18 37.56
N GLY A 514 -26.24 -0.01 37.84
CA GLY A 514 -26.59 -0.71 39.09
C GLY A 514 -25.78 -1.96 39.37
N ALA A 515 -24.65 -1.81 40.07
CA ALA A 515 -24.08 -2.82 40.96
C ALA A 515 -22.92 -2.23 41.79
N LYS A 516 -23.26 -1.59 42.92
CA LYS A 516 -22.43 -1.62 44.13
C LYS A 516 -22.99 -2.74 45.01
N ALA A 517 -22.21 -3.79 45.25
CA ALA A 517 -22.10 -4.55 46.50
C ALA A 517 -21.59 -5.98 46.24
N ASP A 518 -20.49 -6.30 46.92
CA ASP A 518 -20.03 -7.61 47.39
C ASP A 518 -19.74 -8.74 46.39
N ALA A 519 -18.44 -8.95 46.15
CA ALA A 519 -17.87 -10.29 45.97
C ALA A 519 -16.43 -10.34 46.51
N ALA A 520 -16.25 -11.08 47.60
CA ALA A 520 -14.96 -11.53 48.10
C ALA A 520 -14.47 -12.76 47.32
N SER A 521 -13.14 -12.91 47.29
CA SER A 521 -12.34 -14.06 46.83
C SER A 521 -12.38 -14.38 45.32
N VAL A 522 -11.27 -14.09 44.62
CA VAL A 522 -10.26 -15.06 44.14
C VAL A 522 -9.10 -14.24 43.53
N THR A 523 -7.89 -14.64 43.87
CA THR A 523 -6.58 -14.02 43.56
C THR A 523 -6.27 -13.82 42.06
N PRO A 524 -5.70 -12.67 41.67
CA PRO A 524 -4.83 -12.54 40.50
C PRO A 524 -3.40 -12.13 40.87
N VAL A 525 -2.42 -12.61 40.10
CA VAL A 525 -0.97 -12.27 40.12
C VAL A 525 -0.64 -11.74 38.71
N PRO A 526 0.23 -10.71 38.53
CA PRO A 526 -0.23 -9.38 38.15
C PRO A 526 0.22 -8.96 36.75
N SER A 527 -0.55 -8.06 36.14
CA SER A 527 -0.12 -7.25 35.00
C SER A 527 0.24 -5.85 35.48
N LEU A 528 1.41 -5.39 35.04
CA LEU A 528 2.10 -4.19 35.48
C LEU A 528 1.34 -2.91 35.06
N ALA A 529 1.18 -2.03 36.04
CA ALA A 529 0.38 -0.81 36.00
C ALA A 529 0.89 0.26 35.02
N THR A 530 -0.05 0.99 34.42
CA THR A 530 0.14 2.35 33.91
C THR A 530 -0.63 3.31 34.83
N LEU A 531 0.10 4.17 35.52
CA LEU A 531 -0.43 5.23 36.39
C LEU A 531 -0.84 6.45 35.55
N LYS A 532 -2.00 7.02 35.87
CA LYS A 532 -2.37 8.41 35.57
C LYS A 532 -2.00 9.31 36.76
N PRO A 533 -1.83 10.62 36.52
CA PRO A 533 -1.25 11.56 37.48
C PRO A 533 -2.31 12.09 38.44
N ASP A 534 -1.88 12.55 39.63
CA ASP A 534 -2.40 13.78 40.24
C ASP A 534 -1.47 14.31 41.33
N ASP A 535 -1.59 15.63 41.51
CA ASP A 535 -0.88 16.57 42.37
C ASP A 535 -0.69 16.14 43.83
N SER A 536 0.49 16.45 44.41
CA SER A 536 0.65 17.47 45.47
C SER A 536 2.00 17.36 46.21
N SER A 537 2.75 18.47 46.17
CA SER A 537 3.59 19.08 47.22
C SER A 537 4.60 18.28 48.08
N GLU A 538 5.80 18.89 48.11
CA GLU A 538 6.80 18.96 49.20
C GLU A 538 7.90 17.89 49.32
N GLY A 539 9.15 18.38 49.28
CA GLY A 539 10.14 18.02 50.31
C GLY A 539 11.29 17.08 49.94
N ALA A 540 12.36 17.66 49.38
CA ALA A 540 13.76 17.40 49.73
C ALA A 540 14.49 16.08 49.33
N ALA A 541 15.78 16.31 49.03
CA ALA A 541 16.95 15.41 49.10
C ALA A 541 17.23 14.45 47.93
N SER A 542 18.18 14.87 47.08
CA SER A 542 19.00 14.00 46.23
C SER A 542 19.88 13.06 47.05
N PRO A 543 20.21 11.86 46.51
CA PRO A 543 21.48 11.21 46.82
C PRO A 543 22.38 11.04 45.58
N ALA A 544 23.67 10.93 45.90
CA ALA A 544 24.83 11.13 45.06
C ALA A 544 25.10 10.00 44.03
N LEU A 545 25.76 10.39 42.94
CA LEU A 545 26.37 9.52 41.94
C LEU A 545 27.83 9.17 42.34
N SER A 546 28.23 7.95 41.98
CA SER A 546 29.46 7.24 42.38
C SER A 546 30.76 7.75 41.75
N ASP A 547 31.83 7.71 42.55
CA ASP A 547 33.21 8.22 42.39
C ASP A 547 34.11 7.59 41.29
N LYS A 548 33.61 7.27 40.09
CA LYS A 548 34.46 6.63 39.05
C LYS A 548 34.62 7.35 37.71
N ALA A 549 34.42 8.68 37.66
CA ALA A 549 34.63 9.45 36.42
C ALA A 549 35.26 10.84 36.62
N ARG A 550 36.36 10.98 37.39
CA ARG A 550 37.17 12.21 37.39
C ARG A 550 38.50 11.99 36.68
N GLY A 551 38.57 12.45 35.44
CA GLY A 551 39.78 12.64 34.65
C GLY A 551 39.93 14.12 34.23
N LYS A 552 40.97 14.74 34.80
CA LYS A 552 41.63 16.07 34.62
C LYS A 552 41.13 17.07 33.56
N ARG A 553 40.80 18.29 34.01
CA ARG A 553 40.85 19.57 33.25
C ARG A 553 42.13 20.35 33.63
N PRO A 554 42.64 21.24 32.76
CA PRO A 554 43.83 22.04 33.05
C PRO A 554 43.51 23.31 33.85
N ASP A 555 44.45 23.73 34.71
CA ASP A 555 44.39 24.94 35.54
C ASP A 555 44.58 26.22 34.70
N PRO A 556 43.86 27.32 35.01
CA PRO A 556 44.26 28.66 34.60
C PRO A 556 45.14 29.29 35.70
N GLY A 557 46.27 29.87 35.28
CA GLY A 557 47.18 30.63 36.14
C GLY A 557 46.60 31.97 36.63
N PRO A 558 47.29 32.65 37.56
CA PRO A 558 46.70 33.70 38.39
C PRO A 558 46.91 35.12 37.85
N ALA A 559 45.90 35.96 38.17
CA ALA A 559 45.86 37.42 38.35
C ALA A 559 46.26 38.33 37.17
#